data_AF-A0A2Z5G4G9-F1
#
_entry.id   AF-A0A2Z5G4G9-F1
#
_cell.length_a   1.000
_cell.length_b   1.000
_cell.length_c   1.000
_cell.angle_alpha   90.00
_cell.angle_beta   90.00
_cell.angle_gamma   90.00
#
_symmetry.space_group_name_H-M   'P 1'
#
loop_
_entity.id
_entity.type
_entity.pdbx_description
1 polymer ?
#
loop_
_entity_poly.entity_id
_entity_poly.type
_entity_poly.pdbx_seq_one_letter_code
_entity_poly.pdbx_strand_id
1 'polypeptide(L)'
;MGATKMSGSELRNKVTPQLSEVINIQDRMLQPIADPRQLSPLIEEADKSVRATLGTLVQHAPKTKRSSVVISIGSAQTYLRTARFERLTKICLALPGVRTENIGNSATFLVDGRTFAYYLSDYRGNGITGVCCRLRSGKTPKPVLSAMSPWFNPTSGALNGWLGLRLDRSAIDWGDVFDLVQGSYLRVAPLSTEL
;
A
#
# COMPACT_ATOMS: atom_id res chain seq x y z
N MET A 1 -20.72 19.88 28.47
CA MET A 1 -21.55 18.71 28.07
C MET A 1 -20.72 17.45 28.18
N GLY A 2 -21.13 16.49 29.02
CA GLY A 2 -20.44 15.20 29.15
C GLY A 2 -20.76 14.29 27.96
N ALA A 3 -19.75 13.70 27.33
CA ALA A 3 -19.96 12.69 26.30
C ALA A 3 -20.70 11.48 26.89
N THR A 4 -21.90 11.21 26.42
CA THR A 4 -22.69 10.03 26.80
C THR A 4 -21.89 8.78 26.47
N LYS A 5 -21.48 8.02 27.49
CA LYS A 5 -20.80 6.73 27.29
C LYS A 5 -21.75 5.74 26.61
N MET A 6 -21.36 5.25 25.45
CA MET A 6 -22.07 4.17 24.76
C MET A 6 -21.88 2.83 25.48
N SER A 7 -22.93 2.02 25.51
CA SER A 7 -22.92 0.64 25.98
C SER A 7 -22.06 -0.26 25.08
N GLY A 8 -21.58 -1.38 25.63
CA GLY A 8 -20.77 -2.34 24.88
C GLY A 8 -21.51 -3.03 23.73
N SER A 9 -22.85 -3.09 23.76
CA SER A 9 -23.68 -3.56 22.64
C SER A 9 -23.76 -2.50 21.53
N GLU A 10 -23.98 -1.24 21.90
CA GLU A 10 -24.06 -0.12 20.96
C GLU A 10 -22.74 0.10 20.22
N LEU A 11 -21.60 -0.03 20.93
CA LEU A 11 -20.28 0.09 20.32
C LEU A 11 -20.03 -1.01 19.27
N ARG A 12 -20.40 -2.25 19.58
CA ARG A 12 -20.28 -3.37 18.63
C ARG A 12 -21.16 -3.16 17.41
N ASN A 13 -22.41 -2.75 17.61
CA ASN A 13 -23.35 -2.50 16.51
C ASN A 13 -22.85 -1.41 15.55
N LYS A 14 -22.05 -0.45 16.03
CA LYS A 14 -21.41 0.55 15.16
C LYS A 14 -20.15 0.05 14.45
N VAL A 15 -19.34 -0.78 15.10
CA VAL A 15 -18.02 -1.22 14.60
C VAL A 15 -18.10 -2.40 13.63
N THR A 16 -18.96 -3.37 13.90
CA THR A 16 -19.11 -4.57 13.07
C THR A 16 -19.38 -4.26 11.58
N PRO A 17 -20.35 -3.39 11.20
CA PRO A 17 -20.60 -3.12 9.79
C PRO A 17 -19.41 -2.48 9.07
N GLN A 18 -18.65 -1.61 9.76
CA GLN A 18 -17.45 -0.98 9.20
C GLN A 18 -16.35 -2.01 8.94
N LEU A 19 -16.13 -2.95 9.86
CA LEU A 19 -15.18 -4.05 9.64
C LEU A 19 -15.60 -4.98 8.49
N SER A 20 -16.90 -5.30 8.39
CA SER A 20 -17.43 -6.09 7.28
C SER A 20 -17.25 -5.40 5.92
N GLU A 21 -17.44 -4.08 5.89
CA GLU A 21 -17.20 -3.26 4.70
C GLU A 21 -15.73 -3.31 4.26
N VAL A 22 -14.78 -3.18 5.21
CA VAL A 22 -13.34 -3.32 4.92
C VAL A 22 -13.01 -4.67 4.29
N ILE A 23 -13.55 -5.76 4.83
CA ILE A 23 -13.33 -7.11 4.32
C ILE A 23 -13.89 -7.24 2.89
N ASN A 24 -15.12 -6.78 2.66
CA ASN A 24 -15.76 -6.84 1.34
C ASN A 24 -14.97 -6.02 0.28
N ILE A 25 -14.52 -4.82 0.66
CA ILE A 25 -13.70 -4.00 -0.24
C ILE A 25 -12.37 -4.69 -0.57
N GLN A 26 -11.76 -5.38 0.40
CA GLN A 26 -10.55 -6.18 0.15
C GLN A 26 -10.80 -7.32 -0.83
N ASP A 27 -11.88 -8.09 -0.66
CA ASP A 27 -12.23 -9.17 -1.58
C ASP A 27 -12.39 -8.65 -3.02
N ARG A 28 -12.97 -7.45 -3.17
CA ARG A 28 -13.07 -6.75 -4.46
C ARG A 28 -11.70 -6.34 -5.01
N MET A 29 -10.76 -5.91 -4.17
CA MET A 29 -9.39 -5.58 -4.59
C MET A 29 -8.59 -6.79 -5.10
N LEU A 30 -8.89 -7.98 -4.56
CA LEU A 30 -8.23 -9.22 -4.92
C LEU A 30 -8.72 -9.80 -6.25
N GLN A 31 -9.91 -9.40 -6.71
CA GLN A 31 -10.43 -9.82 -8.00
C GLN A 31 -9.52 -9.35 -9.16
N PRO A 32 -9.46 -10.10 -10.28
CA PRO A 32 -8.82 -9.64 -11.50
C PRO A 32 -9.56 -8.39 -11.99
N ILE A 33 -8.89 -7.23 -11.93
CA ILE A 33 -9.44 -5.96 -12.44
C ILE A 33 -8.57 -5.53 -13.60
N ALA A 34 -9.23 -5.20 -14.72
CA ALA A 34 -8.57 -4.79 -15.97
C ALA A 34 -7.91 -3.40 -15.89
N ASP A 35 -8.40 -2.48 -15.04
CA ASP A 35 -7.85 -1.12 -14.91
C ASP A 35 -7.38 -0.81 -13.46
N PRO A 36 -6.06 -0.60 -13.23
CA PRO A 36 -5.52 -0.15 -11.95
C PRO A 36 -6.19 1.09 -11.36
N ARG A 37 -6.64 2.06 -12.18
CA ARG A 37 -7.20 3.33 -11.69
C ARG A 37 -8.55 3.17 -10.99
N GLN A 38 -9.29 2.11 -11.30
CA GLN A 38 -10.58 1.82 -10.65
C GLN A 38 -10.46 1.37 -9.19
N LEU A 39 -9.23 1.15 -8.69
CA LEU A 39 -8.99 0.66 -7.32
C LEU A 39 -8.64 1.72 -6.30
N SER A 40 -8.15 2.87 -6.75
CA SER A 40 -7.94 4.03 -5.89
C SER A 40 -9.15 4.37 -5.03
N PRO A 41 -10.38 4.47 -5.58
CA PRO A 41 -11.56 4.75 -4.76
C PRO A 41 -11.89 3.64 -3.77
N LEU A 42 -11.64 2.36 -4.12
CA LEU A 42 -11.91 1.23 -3.23
C LEU A 42 -11.01 1.25 -2.00
N ILE A 43 -9.72 1.49 -2.18
CA ILE A 43 -8.79 1.51 -1.06
C ILE A 43 -9.03 2.70 -0.15
N GLU A 44 -9.35 3.85 -0.73
CA GLU A 44 -9.73 5.03 0.04
C GLU A 44 -10.98 4.75 0.89
N GLU A 45 -11.98 4.05 0.33
CA GLU A 45 -13.18 3.61 1.05
C GLU A 45 -12.84 2.67 2.21
N ALA A 46 -11.98 1.65 1.99
CA ALA A 46 -11.54 0.75 3.04
C ALA A 46 -10.75 1.47 4.14
N ASP A 47 -9.80 2.34 3.79
CA ASP A 47 -9.06 3.13 4.77
C ASP A 47 -9.95 4.08 5.56
N LYS A 48 -10.94 4.70 4.90
CA LYS A 48 -11.93 5.55 5.56
C LYS A 48 -12.75 4.75 6.56
N SER A 49 -13.16 3.54 6.21
CA SER A 49 -13.92 2.66 7.10
C SER A 49 -13.08 2.18 8.30
N VAL A 50 -11.80 1.83 8.10
CA VAL A 50 -10.86 1.54 9.20
C VAL A 50 -10.66 2.76 10.11
N ARG A 51 -10.47 3.96 9.55
CA ARG A 51 -10.30 5.20 10.33
C ARG A 51 -11.55 5.59 11.10
N ALA A 52 -12.72 5.44 10.49
CA ALA A 52 -14.01 5.70 11.16
C ALA A 52 -14.22 4.73 12.33
N THR A 53 -13.86 3.46 12.14
CA THR A 53 -13.84 2.45 13.19
C THR A 53 -12.93 2.88 14.34
N LEU A 54 -11.68 3.22 14.04
CA LEU A 54 -10.69 3.73 15.00
C LEU A 54 -11.20 4.96 15.78
N GLY A 55 -11.72 5.96 15.07
CA GLY A 55 -12.24 7.19 15.66
C GLY A 55 -13.39 6.93 16.64
N THR A 56 -14.34 6.08 16.24
CA THR A 56 -15.48 5.68 17.09
C THR A 56 -14.99 5.03 18.39
N LEU A 57 -13.94 4.21 18.31
CA LEU A 57 -13.40 3.48 19.44
C LEU A 57 -12.60 4.34 20.40
N VAL A 58 -11.76 5.23 19.88
CA VAL A 58 -11.00 6.17 20.71
C VAL A 58 -11.96 7.03 21.55
N GLN A 59 -13.05 7.48 20.93
CA GLN A 59 -14.03 8.35 21.57
C GLN A 59 -14.94 7.63 22.58
N HIS A 60 -15.37 6.39 22.29
CA HIS A 60 -16.48 5.77 23.03
C HIS A 60 -16.12 4.46 23.76
N ALA A 61 -14.97 3.84 23.49
CA ALA A 61 -14.64 2.52 24.08
C ALA A 61 -14.14 2.61 25.53
N PRO A 62 -14.76 1.88 26.48
CA PRO A 62 -14.25 1.77 27.85
C PRO A 62 -12.88 1.08 27.87
N LYS A 63 -11.98 1.53 28.76
CA LYS A 63 -10.58 1.08 28.84
C LYS A 63 -10.43 -0.46 28.87
N THR A 64 -11.38 -1.16 29.49
CA THR A 64 -11.37 -2.62 29.68
C THR A 64 -11.64 -3.45 28.42
N LYS A 65 -12.19 -2.86 27.35
CA LYS A 65 -12.44 -3.56 26.07
C LYS A 65 -11.54 -3.13 24.92
N ARG A 66 -10.65 -2.14 25.16
CA ARG A 66 -9.75 -1.59 24.13
C ARG A 66 -8.83 -2.66 23.54
N SER A 67 -8.34 -3.60 24.34
CA SER A 67 -7.37 -4.61 23.89
C SER A 67 -7.91 -5.52 22.78
N SER A 68 -9.12 -6.07 22.94
CA SER A 68 -9.74 -6.94 21.92
C SER A 68 -9.97 -6.23 20.59
N VAL A 69 -10.31 -4.94 20.63
CA VAL A 69 -10.63 -4.18 19.43
C VAL A 69 -9.38 -3.61 18.75
N VAL A 70 -8.36 -3.22 19.53
CA VAL A 70 -7.03 -2.86 19.02
C VAL A 70 -6.43 -4.02 18.23
N ILE A 71 -6.63 -5.26 18.70
CA ILE A 71 -6.23 -6.48 17.96
C ILE A 71 -6.98 -6.58 16.62
N SER A 72 -8.30 -6.37 16.59
CA SER A 72 -9.08 -6.41 15.34
C SER A 72 -8.68 -5.33 14.34
N ILE A 73 -8.37 -4.12 14.80
CA ILE A 73 -7.89 -3.04 13.92
C ILE A 73 -6.48 -3.32 13.41
N GLY A 74 -5.56 -3.72 14.30
CA GLY A 74 -4.19 -4.07 13.90
C GLY A 74 -4.18 -5.20 12.87
N SER A 75 -5.08 -6.16 13.05
CA SER A 75 -5.40 -7.19 12.06
C SER A 75 -5.85 -6.57 10.73
N ALA A 76 -6.91 -5.73 10.72
CA ALA A 76 -7.40 -5.08 9.50
C ALA A 76 -6.33 -4.25 8.76
N GLN A 77 -5.46 -3.55 9.50
CA GLN A 77 -4.35 -2.77 8.94
C GLN A 77 -3.25 -3.66 8.35
N THR A 78 -2.99 -4.81 8.97
CA THR A 78 -2.10 -5.84 8.42
C THR A 78 -2.68 -6.42 7.13
N TYR A 79 -3.98 -6.75 7.13
CA TYR A 79 -4.69 -7.21 5.94
C TYR A 79 -4.63 -6.21 4.79
N LEU A 80 -4.84 -4.91 5.05
CA LEU A 80 -4.71 -3.88 4.01
C LEU A 80 -3.29 -3.81 3.43
N ARG A 81 -2.26 -3.92 4.26
CA ARG A 81 -0.86 -3.97 3.79
C ARG A 81 -0.64 -5.18 2.89
N THR A 82 -1.10 -6.36 3.31
CA THR A 82 -1.01 -7.59 2.51
C THR A 82 -1.72 -7.44 1.17
N ALA A 83 -2.96 -6.93 1.17
CA ALA A 83 -3.74 -6.72 -0.06
C ALA A 83 -3.05 -5.74 -1.03
N ARG A 84 -2.46 -4.65 -0.51
CA ARG A 84 -1.69 -3.69 -1.32
C ARG A 84 -0.42 -4.33 -1.90
N PHE A 85 0.29 -5.15 -1.11
CA PHE A 85 1.46 -5.88 -1.58
C PHE A 85 1.11 -6.89 -2.68
N GLU A 86 0.05 -7.67 -2.50
CA GLU A 86 -0.42 -8.64 -3.49
C GLU A 86 -0.85 -7.95 -4.79
N ARG A 87 -1.51 -6.78 -4.68
CA ARG A 87 -1.88 -5.94 -5.83
C ARG A 87 -0.65 -5.47 -6.60
N LEU A 88 0.35 -4.90 -5.92
CA LEU A 88 1.61 -4.50 -6.55
C LEU A 88 2.29 -5.68 -7.23
N THR A 89 2.32 -6.83 -6.55
CA THR A 89 2.88 -8.07 -7.09
C THR A 89 2.17 -8.49 -8.38
N LYS A 90 0.83 -8.45 -8.42
CA LYS A 90 0.06 -8.71 -9.65
C LYS A 90 0.42 -7.75 -10.79
N ILE A 91 0.56 -6.45 -10.51
CA ILE A 91 0.95 -5.45 -11.51
C ILE A 91 2.34 -5.77 -12.08
N CYS A 92 3.33 -6.04 -11.22
CA CYS A 92 4.68 -6.36 -11.65
C CYS A 92 4.74 -7.67 -12.45
N LEU A 93 4.06 -8.72 -11.98
CA LEU A 93 4.07 -10.05 -12.62
C LEU A 93 3.26 -10.13 -13.91
N ALA A 94 2.37 -9.17 -14.18
CA ALA A 94 1.69 -9.06 -15.47
C ALA A 94 2.62 -8.61 -16.60
N LEU A 95 3.80 -8.07 -16.27
CA LEU A 95 4.80 -7.64 -17.25
C LEU A 95 5.62 -8.83 -17.77
N PRO A 96 5.95 -8.89 -19.08
CA PRO A 96 6.66 -10.02 -19.65
C PRO A 96 8.03 -10.29 -19.01
N GLY A 97 8.31 -11.56 -18.71
CA GLY A 97 9.63 -12.00 -18.22
C GLY A 97 9.97 -11.55 -16.79
N VAL A 98 9.01 -11.02 -16.04
CA VAL A 98 9.23 -10.60 -14.65
C VAL A 98 9.25 -11.79 -13.70
N ARG A 99 10.18 -11.76 -12.74
CA ARG A 99 10.27 -12.64 -11.58
C ARG A 99 10.25 -11.81 -10.30
N THR A 100 9.78 -12.43 -9.22
CA THR A 100 9.79 -11.84 -7.88
C THR A 100 10.71 -12.63 -6.95
N GLU A 101 11.44 -11.92 -6.11
CA GLU A 101 12.27 -12.47 -5.03
C GLU A 101 11.81 -11.82 -3.72
N ASN A 102 11.20 -12.62 -2.84
CA ASN A 102 10.65 -12.14 -1.57
C ASN A 102 11.68 -12.34 -0.45
N ILE A 103 11.94 -11.30 0.34
CA ILE A 103 12.85 -11.31 1.48
C ILE A 103 12.13 -10.70 2.68
N GLY A 104 11.70 -11.55 3.62
CA GLY A 104 10.90 -11.12 4.77
C GLY A 104 9.61 -10.43 4.29
N ASN A 105 9.40 -9.19 4.73
CA ASN A 105 8.24 -8.38 4.33
C ASN A 105 8.51 -7.46 3.12
N SER A 106 9.65 -7.61 2.45
CA SER A 106 10.02 -6.85 1.25
C SER A 106 10.10 -7.75 0.03
N ALA A 107 9.99 -7.17 -1.16
CA ALA A 107 10.10 -7.93 -2.41
C ALA A 107 10.91 -7.18 -3.45
N THR A 108 11.58 -7.94 -4.30
CA THR A 108 12.37 -7.44 -5.42
C THR A 108 11.77 -7.97 -6.71
N PHE A 109 11.50 -7.09 -7.67
CA PHE A 109 10.97 -7.45 -8.99
C PHE A 109 12.03 -7.23 -10.05
N LEU A 110 12.30 -8.27 -10.84
CA LEU A 110 13.40 -8.32 -11.80
C LEU A 110 12.88 -8.80 -13.15
N VAL A 111 13.44 -8.26 -14.23
CA VAL A 111 13.32 -8.81 -15.58
C VAL A 111 14.72 -9.04 -16.11
N ASP A 112 14.98 -10.22 -16.67
CA ASP A 112 16.30 -10.54 -17.26
C ASP A 112 17.47 -10.25 -16.28
N GLY A 113 17.32 -10.69 -15.03
CA GLY A 113 18.29 -10.47 -13.95
C GLY A 113 18.44 -9.02 -13.48
N ARG A 114 17.72 -8.06 -14.05
CA ARG A 114 17.80 -6.63 -13.73
C ARG A 114 16.61 -6.18 -12.91
N THR A 115 16.87 -5.68 -11.71
CA THR A 115 15.82 -5.15 -10.85
C THR A 115 15.24 -3.84 -11.40
N PHE A 116 13.91 -3.76 -11.45
CA PHE A 116 13.18 -2.53 -11.80
C PHE A 116 12.30 -2.01 -10.68
N ALA A 117 11.88 -2.84 -9.73
CA ALA A 117 11.08 -2.39 -8.60
C ALA A 117 11.49 -3.09 -7.29
N TYR A 118 11.46 -2.34 -6.20
CA TYR A 118 11.52 -2.87 -4.84
C TYR A 118 10.25 -2.51 -4.11
N TYR A 119 9.59 -3.50 -3.50
CA TYR A 119 8.63 -3.26 -2.45
C TYR A 119 9.37 -3.20 -1.11
N LEU A 120 9.24 -2.08 -0.42
CA LEU A 120 9.84 -1.83 0.87
C LEU A 120 8.73 -1.84 1.91
N SER A 121 8.84 -2.71 2.92
CA SER A 121 7.96 -2.67 4.10
C SER A 121 8.75 -2.20 5.31
N ASP A 122 8.27 -1.15 5.97
CA ASP A 122 8.90 -0.53 7.13
C ASP A 122 10.37 -0.16 6.89
N TYR A 123 10.59 0.67 5.88
CA TYR A 123 11.91 1.01 5.39
C TYR A 123 12.80 1.61 6.50
N ARG A 124 13.77 0.81 7.00
CA ARG A 124 14.70 1.22 8.07
C ARG A 124 14.01 1.65 9.37
N GLY A 125 12.81 1.13 9.67
CA GLY A 125 12.07 1.46 10.89
C GLY A 125 11.46 2.87 10.87
N ASN A 126 11.39 3.53 9.71
CA ASN A 126 10.75 4.84 9.57
C ASN A 126 9.24 4.74 9.30
N GLY A 127 8.69 3.52 9.30
CA GLY A 127 7.27 3.26 9.08
C GLY A 127 6.80 3.40 7.64
N ILE A 128 7.68 3.69 6.68
CA ILE A 128 7.32 3.83 5.26
C ILE A 128 7.21 2.45 4.62
N THR A 129 6.02 2.16 4.10
CA THR A 129 5.79 1.07 3.15
C THR A 129 5.51 1.66 1.78
N GLY A 130 6.22 1.20 0.75
CA GLY A 130 6.11 1.76 -0.60
C GLY A 130 6.80 0.94 -1.67
N VAL A 131 6.59 1.34 -2.92
CA VAL A 131 7.31 0.81 -4.08
C VAL A 131 8.39 1.81 -4.51
N CYS A 132 9.61 1.35 -4.71
CA CYS A 132 10.69 2.12 -5.32
C CYS A 132 10.96 1.63 -6.73
N CYS A 133 11.04 2.56 -7.68
CA CYS A 133 11.22 2.29 -9.10
C CYS A 133 12.35 3.16 -9.68
N ARG A 134 13.02 2.68 -10.73
CA ARG A 134 14.07 3.42 -11.43
C ARG A 134 13.47 4.59 -12.21
N LEU A 135 14.01 5.79 -11.97
CA LEU A 135 13.90 6.89 -12.91
C LEU A 135 15.04 6.80 -13.93
N ARG A 136 14.86 7.46 -15.08
CA ARG A 136 15.79 7.45 -16.21
C ARG A 136 17.24 7.62 -15.76
N SER A 137 18.15 6.79 -16.31
CA SER A 137 19.57 6.83 -15.99
C SER A 137 20.14 8.25 -16.12
N GLY A 138 20.80 8.74 -15.08
CA GLY A 138 21.51 10.02 -15.07
C GLY A 138 20.73 11.24 -14.56
N LYS A 139 19.49 11.09 -14.07
CA LYS A 139 18.81 12.16 -13.33
C LYS A 139 18.45 11.70 -11.93
N THR A 140 19.03 12.33 -10.92
CA THR A 140 18.50 12.26 -9.56
C THR A 140 17.11 12.90 -9.57
N PRO A 141 16.06 12.24 -9.05
CA PRO A 141 14.78 12.90 -8.86
C PRO A 141 14.97 14.17 -8.04
N LYS A 142 14.18 15.21 -8.34
CA LYS A 142 14.10 16.38 -7.46
C LYS A 142 13.78 15.88 -6.05
N PRO A 143 14.46 16.41 -5.01
CA PRO A 143 14.15 16.02 -3.64
C PRO A 143 12.69 16.30 -3.38
N VAL A 144 11.99 15.33 -2.81
CA VAL A 144 10.62 15.51 -2.36
C VAL A 144 10.65 16.30 -1.06
N LEU A 145 10.28 17.58 -1.14
CA LEU A 145 10.41 18.52 -0.02
C LEU A 145 9.19 18.54 0.90
N SER A 146 8.09 17.87 0.53
CA SER A 146 6.84 17.86 1.31
C SER A 146 6.64 16.53 2.03
N ALA A 147 6.49 16.57 3.35
CA ALA A 147 6.12 15.41 4.16
C ALA A 147 4.71 14.87 3.86
N MET A 148 3.87 15.68 3.19
CA MET A 148 2.53 15.25 2.75
C MET A 148 2.56 14.51 1.41
N SER A 149 3.65 14.63 0.65
CA SER A 149 3.81 14.01 -0.65
C SER A 149 3.65 12.48 -0.57
N PRO A 150 2.94 11.85 -1.53
CA PRO A 150 2.93 10.40 -1.63
C PRO A 150 4.29 9.88 -2.15
N TRP A 151 5.10 10.74 -2.77
CA TRP A 151 6.41 10.40 -3.29
C TRP A 151 7.50 10.51 -2.21
N PHE A 152 8.57 9.74 -2.33
CA PHE A 152 9.75 9.86 -1.47
C PHE A 152 11.03 9.49 -2.20
N ASN A 153 12.16 10.03 -1.74
CA ASN A 153 13.47 9.60 -2.21
C ASN A 153 13.99 8.50 -1.28
N PRO A 154 14.30 7.29 -1.79
CA PRO A 154 14.94 6.26 -0.97
C PRO A 154 16.32 6.73 -0.52
N THR A 155 16.68 6.45 0.74
CA THR A 155 17.91 6.96 1.38
C THR A 155 19.11 6.00 1.29
N SER A 156 19.03 4.93 0.50
CA SER A 156 20.14 4.01 0.30
C SER A 156 20.91 4.32 -0.98
N GLY A 157 22.25 4.25 -0.92
CA GLY A 157 23.12 4.53 -2.08
C GLY A 157 22.89 3.58 -3.26
N ALA A 158 22.43 2.34 -3.00
CA ALA A 158 22.03 1.38 -4.03
C ALA A 158 20.77 1.79 -4.82
N LEU A 159 19.98 2.73 -4.27
CA LEU A 159 18.77 3.27 -4.88
C LEU A 159 18.96 4.71 -5.39
N ASN A 160 20.21 5.12 -5.64
CA ASN A 160 20.49 6.40 -6.29
C ASN A 160 19.81 6.48 -7.67
N GLY A 161 19.03 7.54 -7.90
CA GLY A 161 18.23 7.69 -9.13
C GLY A 161 16.90 6.94 -9.12
N TRP A 162 16.46 6.41 -7.98
CA TRP A 162 15.14 5.79 -7.83
C TRP A 162 14.15 6.75 -7.18
N LEU A 163 12.86 6.53 -7.46
CA LEU A 163 11.76 7.25 -6.84
C LEU A 163 10.84 6.25 -6.15
N GLY A 164 10.49 6.57 -4.91
CA GLY A 164 9.54 5.85 -4.10
C GLY A 164 8.14 6.46 -4.18
N LEU A 165 7.12 5.61 -4.19
CA LEU A 165 5.73 5.95 -3.99
C LEU A 165 5.19 5.19 -2.78
N ARG A 166 4.59 5.91 -1.84
CA ARG A 166 4.09 5.37 -0.58
C ARG A 166 2.79 4.59 -0.79
N LEU A 167 2.74 3.38 -0.24
CA LEU A 167 1.58 2.49 -0.24
C LEU A 167 0.94 2.35 1.15
N ASP A 168 1.49 3.03 2.16
CA ASP A 168 0.93 3.11 3.52
C ASP A 168 -0.03 4.29 3.73
N ARG A 169 -0.29 5.08 2.68
CA ARG A 169 -1.21 6.23 2.70
C ARG A 169 -2.65 5.79 2.44
N SER A 170 -3.60 6.63 2.84
CA SER A 170 -5.04 6.33 2.65
C SER A 170 -5.55 6.59 1.24
N ALA A 171 -4.94 7.54 0.54
CA ALA A 171 -5.22 7.81 -0.86
C ALA A 171 -4.02 7.31 -1.65
N ILE A 172 -4.19 6.20 -2.35
CA ILE A 172 -3.19 5.62 -3.25
C ILE A 172 -3.75 5.70 -4.66
N ASP A 173 -3.07 6.44 -5.53
CA ASP A 173 -3.37 6.41 -6.96
C ASP A 173 -2.67 5.20 -7.60
N TRP A 174 -3.45 4.19 -7.99
CA TRP A 174 -2.91 2.98 -8.60
C TRP A 174 -2.57 3.16 -10.08
N GLY A 175 -3.09 4.21 -10.72
CA GLY A 175 -2.59 4.68 -12.00
C GLY A 175 -1.15 5.16 -11.85
N ASP A 176 -0.86 6.00 -10.86
CA ASP A 176 0.51 6.46 -10.58
C ASP A 176 1.45 5.28 -10.25
N VAL A 177 0.98 4.32 -9.45
CA VAL A 177 1.75 3.09 -9.16
C VAL A 177 2.06 2.33 -10.44
N PHE A 178 1.05 2.12 -11.29
CA PHE A 178 1.20 1.40 -12.55
C PHE A 178 2.16 2.12 -13.49
N ASP A 179 1.97 3.42 -13.72
CA ASP A 179 2.79 4.23 -14.63
C ASP A 179 4.25 4.29 -14.16
N LEU A 180 4.49 4.37 -12.84
CA LEU A 180 5.82 4.32 -12.25
C LEU A 180 6.49 2.96 -12.48
N VAL A 181 5.78 1.87 -12.19
CA VAL A 181 6.28 0.49 -12.35
C VAL A 181 6.55 0.18 -13.82
N GLN A 182 5.62 0.49 -14.71
CA GLN A 182 5.75 0.28 -16.16
C GLN A 182 6.91 1.10 -16.72
N GLY A 183 7.02 2.38 -16.36
CA GLY A 183 8.13 3.22 -16.79
C GLY A 183 9.50 2.70 -16.33
N SER A 184 9.56 2.12 -15.13
CA SER A 184 10.78 1.47 -14.63
C SER A 184 11.11 0.19 -15.38
N TYR A 185 10.11 -0.66 -15.61
CA TYR A 185 10.24 -1.91 -16.37
C TYR A 185 10.78 -1.65 -17.77
N LEU A 186 10.17 -0.73 -18.53
CA LEU A 186 10.58 -0.40 -19.90
C LEU A 186 12.04 0.10 -20.01
N ARG A 187 12.67 0.52 -18.91
CA ARG A 187 14.08 0.95 -18.90
C ARG A 187 15.07 -0.19 -18.80
N VAL A 188 14.64 -1.34 -18.29
CA VAL A 188 15.49 -2.51 -18.09
C VAL A 188 15.03 -3.73 -18.85
N ALA A 189 13.78 -3.71 -19.34
CA ALA A 189 13.26 -4.76 -20.19
C ALA A 189 14.18 -4.91 -21.41
N PRO A 190 14.46 -6.15 -21.83
CA PRO A 190 15.15 -6.35 -23.09
C PRO A 190 14.34 -5.69 -24.20
N LEU A 191 15.02 -5.04 -25.14
CA LEU A 191 14.39 -4.68 -26.42
C LEU A 191 13.84 -5.98 -26.99
N SER A 192 12.55 -6.01 -27.31
CA SER A 192 11.95 -7.16 -27.96
C SER A 192 12.72 -7.43 -29.25
N THR A 193 13.63 -8.41 -29.21
CA THR A 193 14.07 -9.08 -30.42
C THR A 193 12.91 -9.97 -30.80
N GLU A 194 12.01 -9.47 -31.63
CA GLU A 194 11.05 -10.34 -32.31
C GLU A 194 11.87 -11.39 -33.09
N LEU A 195 11.58 -12.66 -32.83
CA LEU A 195 12.00 -13.80 -33.66
C LEU A 195 10.95 -14.03 -34.74
#